data_AF-A0A6N3E2Q4-F1
#
_entry.id   AF-A0A6N3E2Q4-F1
#
_cell.length_a   1.000
_cell.length_b   1.000
_cell.length_c   1.000
_cell.angle_alpha   90.00
_cell.angle_beta   90.00
_cell.angle_gamma   90.00
#
_symmetry.space_group_name_H-M   'P 1'
#
loop_
_entity.id
_entity.type
_entity.pdbx_description
1 polymer ?
#
loop_
_entity_poly.entity_id
_entity_poly.type
_entity_poly.pdbx_seq_one_letter_code
_entity_poly.pdbx_strand_id
1 'polypeptide(L)'
;MDILSEAVYKGYISFHKLRDEKYFETWMIRIIINCANDFFKKTNKYVYLDEHKIENIKEVNTSLSMEDRMDLYDLMDRLPDDEKTIIILKYFQELNFREISEVLSLPENTVKSKLYRTIKKLNKYLKEDEVKFND
;
A
#
# COMPACT_ATOMS: atom_id res chain seq x y z
N MET A 1 -2.65 4.42 20.28
CA MET A 1 -2.16 3.06 19.99
C MET A 1 -1.53 3.08 18.61
N ASP A 2 -0.44 2.36 18.42
CA ASP A 2 0.19 2.15 17.11
C ASP A 2 -0.75 1.31 16.20
N ILE A 3 -0.69 1.54 14.88
CA ILE A 3 -1.49 0.85 13.84
C ILE A 3 -1.29 -0.66 13.96
N LEU A 4 -0.05 -1.12 14.14
CA LEU A 4 0.25 -2.54 14.23
C LEU A 4 -0.40 -3.17 15.46
N SER A 5 -0.27 -2.56 16.64
CA SER A 5 -0.88 -3.07 17.87
C SER A 5 -2.41 -3.13 17.78
N GLU A 6 -3.02 -2.11 17.19
CA GLU A 6 -4.47 -2.07 16.95
C GLU A 6 -4.91 -3.19 15.99
N ALA A 7 -4.17 -3.41 14.91
CA ALA A 7 -4.46 -4.46 13.94
C ALA A 7 -4.32 -5.86 14.55
N VAL A 8 -3.25 -6.11 15.32
CA VAL A 8 -3.04 -7.37 16.05
C VAL A 8 -4.18 -7.61 17.03
N TYR A 9 -4.57 -6.60 17.80
CA TYR A 9 -5.69 -6.69 18.74
C TYR A 9 -7.01 -7.04 18.02
N LYS A 10 -7.36 -6.31 16.95
CA LYS A 10 -8.56 -6.57 16.14
C LYS A 10 -8.55 -7.95 15.47
N GLY A 11 -7.38 -8.38 15.01
CA GLY A 11 -7.15 -9.73 14.47
C GLY A 11 -7.44 -10.77 15.53
N TYR A 12 -6.82 -10.67 16.71
CA TYR A 12 -7.00 -11.62 17.81
C TYR A 12 -8.47 -11.77 18.21
N ILE A 13 -9.18 -10.68 18.47
CA ILE A 13 -10.60 -10.74 18.89
C ILE A 13 -11.53 -11.26 17.78
N SER A 14 -11.15 -11.10 16.52
CA SER A 14 -11.97 -11.50 15.36
C SER A 14 -11.56 -12.85 14.78
N PHE A 15 -10.54 -13.51 15.34
CA PHE A 15 -9.97 -14.75 14.81
C PHE A 15 -11.02 -15.86 14.64
N HIS A 16 -11.98 -15.95 15.57
CA HIS A 16 -13.10 -16.89 15.49
C HIS A 16 -14.00 -16.73 14.24
N LYS A 17 -13.91 -15.61 13.52
CA LYS A 17 -14.65 -15.37 12.27
C LYS A 17 -13.92 -15.89 11.04
N LEU A 18 -12.63 -16.23 11.17
CA LEU A 18 -11.87 -16.84 10.10
C LEU A 18 -12.35 -18.28 9.92
N ARG A 19 -12.94 -18.56 8.75
CA ARG A 19 -13.56 -19.86 8.47
C ARG A 19 -12.57 -20.90 7.94
N ASP A 20 -11.50 -20.44 7.30
CA ASP A 20 -10.53 -21.28 6.63
C ASP A 20 -9.15 -20.63 6.77
N GLU A 21 -8.21 -21.40 7.31
CA GLU A 21 -6.84 -20.98 7.64
C GLU A 21 -6.08 -20.48 6.40
N LYS A 22 -6.41 -20.99 5.20
CA LYS A 22 -5.73 -20.57 3.96
C LYS A 22 -5.93 -19.09 3.63
N TYR A 23 -6.96 -18.44 4.21
CA TYR A 23 -7.22 -17.02 4.02
C TYR A 23 -6.66 -16.14 5.13
N PHE A 24 -5.94 -16.72 6.10
CA PHE A 24 -5.44 -15.98 7.26
C PHE A 24 -4.64 -14.73 6.83
N GLU A 25 -3.72 -14.88 5.88
CA GLU A 25 -2.86 -13.81 5.40
C GLU A 25 -3.67 -12.66 4.77
N THR A 26 -4.49 -12.96 3.76
CA THR A 26 -5.34 -11.98 3.08
C THR A 26 -6.31 -11.29 4.06
N TRP A 27 -6.87 -12.07 4.99
CA TRP A 27 -7.77 -11.56 6.02
C TRP A 27 -7.06 -10.60 6.99
N MET A 28 -5.85 -10.94 7.43
CA MET A 28 -5.04 -10.10 8.32
C MET A 28 -4.56 -8.83 7.62
N ILE A 29 -4.11 -8.92 6.37
CA ILE A 29 -3.73 -7.77 5.53
C ILE A 29 -4.89 -6.78 5.42
N ARG A 30 -6.13 -7.26 5.24
CA ARG A 30 -7.31 -6.39 5.20
C ARG A 30 -7.54 -5.67 6.53
N ILE A 31 -7.33 -6.33 7.68
CA ILE A 31 -7.43 -5.68 8.99
C ILE A 31 -6.38 -4.58 9.14
N ILE A 32 -5.14 -4.85 8.73
CA ILE A 32 -4.03 -3.88 8.78
C ILE A 32 -4.35 -2.65 7.92
N ILE A 33 -4.77 -2.85 6.66
CA ILE A 33 -5.13 -1.75 5.75
C ILE A 33 -6.27 -0.90 6.31
N ASN A 34 -7.30 -1.55 6.88
CA ASN A 34 -8.40 -0.83 7.51
C ASN A 34 -7.94 0.00 8.72
N CYS A 35 -7.05 -0.54 9.55
CA CYS A 35 -6.50 0.18 10.70
C CYS A 35 -5.62 1.36 10.25
N ALA A 36 -4.80 1.19 9.22
CA ALA A 36 -4.00 2.25 8.64
C ALA A 36 -4.89 3.37 8.09
N ASN A 37 -5.91 3.02 7.29
CA ASN A 37 -6.88 3.99 6.76
C ASN A 37 -7.64 4.73 7.85
N ASP A 38 -8.05 4.02 8.92
CA ASP A 38 -8.72 4.65 10.07
C ASP A 38 -7.79 5.61 10.81
N PHE A 39 -6.52 5.25 10.96
CA PHE A 39 -5.49 6.10 11.54
C PHE A 39 -5.29 7.36 10.69
N PHE A 40 -5.08 7.22 9.39
CA PHE A 40 -4.90 8.35 8.47
C PHE A 40 -6.14 9.24 8.37
N LYS A 41 -7.36 8.69 8.40
CA LYS A 41 -8.58 9.51 8.44
C LYS A 41 -8.68 10.33 9.72
N LYS A 42 -8.31 9.72 10.87
CA LYS A 42 -8.31 10.42 12.16
C LYS A 42 -7.22 11.48 12.17
N THR A 43 -5.99 11.16 11.80
CA THR A 43 -4.89 12.13 11.75
C THR A 43 -5.19 13.23 10.75
N ASN A 44 -5.70 12.96 9.55
CA ASN A 44 -6.04 14.02 8.58
C ASN A 44 -7.15 14.95 9.08
N LYS A 45 -8.06 14.46 9.95
CA LYS A 45 -9.03 15.30 10.66
C LYS A 45 -8.38 16.20 11.73
N TYR A 46 -7.24 15.78 12.31
CA TYR A 46 -6.44 16.58 13.26
C TYR A 46 -5.34 17.41 12.57
N VAL A 47 -4.88 17.07 11.37
CA VAL A 47 -3.83 17.79 10.61
C VAL A 47 -4.37 19.05 9.94
N TYR A 48 -5.70 19.19 9.79
CA TYR A 48 -6.32 20.51 9.56
C TYR A 48 -6.09 21.50 10.72
N LEU A 49 -5.52 21.06 11.85
CA LEU A 49 -5.15 21.88 13.01
C LEU A 49 -3.64 21.94 13.28
N ASP A 50 -2.81 21.10 12.66
CA ASP A 50 -1.34 21.15 12.86
C ASP A 50 -0.60 20.46 11.71
N GLU A 51 0.26 21.22 11.04
CA GLU A 51 0.92 20.87 9.78
C GLU A 51 2.11 19.92 10.05
N HIS A 52 2.21 18.86 9.24
CA HIS A 52 3.35 17.95 9.10
C HIS A 52 3.62 16.91 10.21
N LYS A 53 3.31 15.64 9.93
CA LYS A 53 4.20 14.49 10.14
C LYS A 53 3.62 13.22 9.52
N ILE A 54 4.23 12.75 8.43
CA ILE A 54 4.13 11.35 8.02
C ILE A 54 5.57 10.84 8.02
N GLU A 55 5.88 9.95 8.96
CA GLU A 55 7.18 9.28 9.02
C GLU A 55 7.25 8.22 7.92
N ASN A 56 8.31 8.33 7.10
CA ASN A 56 8.59 7.41 6.01
C ASN A 56 8.92 6.02 6.55
N ILE A 57 8.12 5.02 6.18
CA ILE A 57 8.41 3.61 6.43
C ILE A 57 9.56 3.20 5.50
N LYS A 58 10.79 3.32 5.99
CA LYS A 58 11.99 2.82 5.31
C LYS A 58 12.34 1.44 5.84
N GLU A 59 12.04 0.41 5.05
CA GLU A 59 12.90 -0.75 4.77
C GLU A 59 12.10 -1.84 4.04
N VAL A 60 12.38 -2.05 2.75
CA VAL A 60 12.04 -3.27 2.03
C VAL A 60 13.35 -3.92 1.57
N ASN A 61 13.55 -5.17 1.96
CA ASN A 61 14.70 -5.98 1.55
C ASN A 61 14.45 -6.55 0.14
N THR A 62 14.78 -5.79 -0.89
CA THR A 62 14.85 -6.24 -2.29
C THR A 62 16.30 -6.24 -2.78
N SER A 63 16.71 -7.15 -3.66
CA SER A 63 18.08 -7.28 -4.19
C SER A 63 18.60 -6.09 -5.05
N LEU A 64 17.95 -4.93 -4.95
CA LEU A 64 18.27 -3.69 -5.65
C LEU A 64 19.43 -2.95 -4.95
N SER A 65 20.22 -2.20 -5.71
CA SER A 65 21.24 -1.29 -5.17
C SER A 65 20.58 -0.20 -4.32
N MET A 66 21.34 0.44 -3.43
CA MET A 66 20.80 1.48 -2.54
C MET A 66 20.22 2.67 -3.32
N GLU A 67 20.83 3.01 -4.46
CA GLU A 67 20.38 4.07 -5.38
C GLU A 67 19.09 3.67 -6.09
N ASP A 68 19.01 2.48 -6.70
CA ASP A 68 17.79 2.00 -7.36
C ASP A 68 16.60 1.91 -6.40
N ARG A 69 16.86 1.57 -5.12
CA ARG A 69 15.83 1.57 -4.08
C ARG A 69 15.32 2.99 -3.82
N MET A 70 16.20 3.97 -3.66
CA MET A 70 15.80 5.36 -3.42
C MET A 70 14.95 5.88 -4.58
N ASP A 71 15.35 5.64 -5.83
CA ASP A 71 14.60 6.07 -7.00
C ASP A 71 13.21 5.42 -7.08
N LEU A 72 13.09 4.13 -6.75
CA LEU A 72 11.80 3.44 -6.70
C LEU A 72 10.89 4.02 -5.60
N TYR A 73 11.42 4.31 -4.41
CA TYR A 73 10.64 4.93 -3.34
C TYR A 73 10.17 6.33 -3.71
N ASP A 74 11.01 7.14 -4.35
CA ASP A 74 10.64 8.48 -4.80
C ASP A 74 9.56 8.42 -5.89
N LEU A 75 9.63 7.45 -6.80
CA LEU A 75 8.59 7.21 -7.82
C LEU A 75 7.27 6.74 -7.20
N MET A 76 7.36 5.80 -6.25
CA MET A 76 6.24 5.31 -5.47
C MET A 76 5.58 6.47 -4.70
N ASP A 77 6.37 7.41 -4.17
CA ASP A 77 5.86 8.50 -3.34
C ASP A 77 5.02 9.54 -4.09
N ARG A 78 5.23 9.64 -5.41
CA ARG A 78 4.39 10.45 -6.31
C ARG A 78 3.02 9.86 -6.57
N LEU A 79 2.80 8.59 -6.24
CA LEU A 79 1.49 7.95 -6.41
C LEU A 79 0.54 8.34 -5.26
N PRO A 80 -0.77 8.51 -5.53
CA PRO A 80 -1.81 8.45 -4.51
C PRO A 80 -1.75 7.15 -3.70
N ASP A 81 -2.11 7.22 -2.42
CA ASP A 81 -2.02 6.08 -1.49
C ASP A 81 -2.78 4.84 -1.97
N ASP A 82 -3.90 5.04 -2.64
CA ASP A 82 -4.74 3.98 -3.18
C ASP A 82 -4.15 3.31 -4.44
N GLU A 83 -3.25 4.00 -5.14
CA GLU A 83 -2.40 3.47 -6.22
C GLU A 83 -1.11 2.82 -5.66
N LYS A 84 -0.49 3.39 -4.60
CA LYS A 84 0.62 2.71 -3.90
C LYS A 84 0.19 1.36 -3.34
N THR A 85 -0.97 1.35 -2.66
CA THR A 85 -1.52 0.14 -2.03
C THR A 85 -1.70 -1.01 -3.02
N ILE A 86 -2.23 -0.73 -4.23
CA ILE A 86 -2.46 -1.80 -5.22
C ILE A 86 -1.15 -2.38 -5.76
N ILE A 87 -0.09 -1.56 -5.87
CA ILE A 87 1.25 -2.00 -6.28
C ILE A 87 1.87 -2.88 -5.18
N ILE A 88 1.80 -2.44 -3.93
CA ILE A 88 2.29 -3.20 -2.76
C ILE A 88 1.61 -4.57 -2.71
N LEU A 89 0.29 -4.61 -2.77
CA LEU A 89 -0.45 -5.87 -2.72
C LEU A 89 -0.11 -6.81 -3.88
N LYS A 90 0.07 -6.29 -5.11
CA LYS A 90 0.33 -7.11 -6.29
C LYS A 90 1.75 -7.67 -6.35
N TYR A 91 2.74 -6.84 -6.03
CA TYR A 91 4.15 -7.12 -6.31
C TYR A 91 4.99 -7.40 -5.06
N PHE A 92 4.62 -6.84 -3.90
CA PHE A 92 5.35 -7.04 -2.65
C PHE A 92 4.72 -8.11 -1.78
N GLN A 93 3.39 -8.27 -1.84
CA GLN A 93 2.66 -9.33 -1.15
C GLN A 93 2.24 -10.46 -2.10
N GLU A 94 2.64 -10.38 -3.37
CA GLU A 94 2.41 -11.38 -4.43
C GLU A 94 0.94 -11.80 -4.64
N LEU A 95 -0.03 -11.02 -4.15
CA LEU A 95 -1.44 -11.39 -4.22
C LEU A 95 -1.96 -11.41 -5.66
N ASN A 96 -2.88 -12.33 -5.94
CA ASN A 96 -3.59 -12.39 -7.21
C ASN A 96 -4.75 -11.37 -7.24
N PHE A 97 -5.31 -11.13 -8.44
CA PHE A 97 -6.35 -10.10 -8.61
C PHE A 97 -7.61 -10.35 -7.76
N ARG A 98 -7.98 -11.62 -7.53
CA ARG A 98 -9.12 -11.99 -6.69
C ARG A 98 -8.85 -11.65 -5.23
N GLU A 99 -7.68 -12.00 -4.70
CA GLU A 99 -7.29 -11.67 -3.32
C GLU A 99 -7.25 -10.17 -3.10
N ILE A 100 -6.68 -9.40 -4.04
CA ILE A 100 -6.65 -7.93 -3.96
C ILE A 100 -8.08 -7.36 -4.00
N SER A 101 -8.95 -7.90 -4.83
CA SER A 101 -10.38 -7.55 -4.88
C SER A 101 -11.05 -7.75 -3.52
N GLU A 102 -10.76 -8.86 -2.84
CA GLU A 102 -11.30 -9.16 -1.51
C GLU A 102 -10.73 -8.27 -0.40
N VAL A 103 -9.43 -7.96 -0.46
CA VAL A 103 -8.75 -7.05 0.49
C VAL A 103 -9.31 -5.64 0.38
N LEU A 104 -9.34 -5.11 -0.85
CA LEU A 104 -9.75 -3.72 -1.11
C LEU A 104 -11.26 -3.54 -1.22
N SER A 105 -12.03 -4.64 -1.25
CA SER A 105 -13.48 -4.61 -1.51
C SER A 105 -13.84 -3.89 -2.82
N LEU A 106 -13.07 -4.15 -3.88
CA LEU A 106 -13.24 -3.57 -5.22
C LEU A 106 -13.49 -4.68 -6.24
N PRO A 107 -14.29 -4.47 -7.29
CA PRO A 107 -14.43 -5.45 -8.36
C PRO A 107 -13.08 -5.82 -8.98
N GLU A 108 -12.86 -7.10 -9.33
CA GLU A 108 -11.60 -7.57 -9.93
C GLU A 108 -11.22 -6.78 -11.19
N ASN A 109 -12.20 -6.37 -12.00
CA ASN A 109 -11.98 -5.51 -13.18
C ASN A 109 -11.50 -4.10 -12.80
N THR A 110 -12.00 -3.56 -11.68
CA THR A 110 -11.53 -2.29 -11.13
C THR A 110 -10.09 -2.41 -10.63
N VAL A 111 -9.75 -3.52 -9.95
CA VAL A 111 -8.38 -3.81 -9.53
C VAL A 111 -7.44 -3.86 -10.74
N LYS A 112 -7.78 -4.65 -11.77
CA LYS A 112 -6.98 -4.75 -13.00
C LYS A 112 -6.80 -3.40 -13.68
N SER A 113 -7.90 -2.71 -13.96
CA SER A 113 -7.84 -1.42 -14.66
C SER A 113 -7.07 -0.36 -13.87
N LYS A 114 -7.21 -0.33 -12.54
CA LYS A 114 -6.43 0.54 -11.67
C LYS A 114 -4.94 0.20 -11.71
N LEU A 115 -4.58 -1.08 -11.54
CA LEU A 115 -3.18 -1.52 -11.61
C LEU A 115 -2.53 -1.11 -12.93
N TYR A 116 -3.18 -1.37 -14.07
CA TYR A 116 -2.63 -1.01 -15.38
C TYR A 116 -2.45 0.51 -15.55
N ARG A 117 -3.40 1.32 -15.05
CA ARG A 117 -3.29 2.78 -15.06
C ARG A 117 -2.12 3.26 -14.19
N THR A 118 -1.97 2.68 -12.98
CA THR A 118 -0.86 3.00 -12.08
C THR A 118 0.50 2.65 -12.70
N ILE A 119 0.63 1.47 -13.32
CA ILE A 119 1.87 1.08 -14.02
C ILE A 119 2.19 2.06 -15.16
N LYS A 120 1.17 2.44 -15.95
CA LYS A 120 1.36 3.43 -17.02
C LYS A 120 1.84 4.78 -16.49
N LYS A 121 1.38 5.18 -15.30
CA LYS A 121 1.78 6.42 -14.62
C LYS A 121 3.20 6.34 -14.08
N LEU A 122 3.59 5.23 -13.46
CA LEU A 122 4.98 4.99 -13.05
C LEU A 122 5.95 5.03 -14.25
N ASN A 123 5.59 4.39 -15.37
CA ASN A 123 6.39 4.44 -16.60
C ASN A 123 6.53 5.87 -17.16
N LYS A 124 5.54 6.73 -16.94
CA LYS A 124 5.63 8.14 -17.33
C LYS A 124 6.60 8.90 -16.43
N TYR A 125 6.54 8.68 -15.12
CA TYR A 125 7.46 9.30 -14.17
C TYR A 125 8.91 8.89 -14.42
N LEU A 126 9.16 7.62 -14.71
CA LEU A 126 10.49 7.12 -15.04
C LEU A 126 11.08 7.84 -16.27
N LYS A 127 10.28 7.99 -17.34
CA LYS A 127 10.70 8.70 -18.55
C LYS A 127 10.96 10.19 -18.31
N GLU A 128 10.16 10.84 -17.47
CA GLU A 128 10.36 12.24 -17.12
C GLU A 128 11.67 12.44 -16.34
N ASP A 129 12.04 11.49 -15.48
CA ASP A 129 13.28 11.55 -14.73
C ASP A 129 14.49 11.22 -15.64
N GLU A 130 14.41 10.21 -16.52
CA GLU A 130 15.44 9.91 -17.54
C GLU A 130 15.76 11.11 -18.46
N VAL A 131 14.75 11.91 -18.82
CA VAL A 131 14.96 13.12 -19.63
C VAL A 131 15.73 14.18 -18.84
N LYS A 132 15.45 14.36 -17.54
CA LYS A 132 16.16 15.34 -16.69
C LYS A 132 17.61 14.99 -16.38
N PHE A 133 18.00 13.71 -16.45
CA PHE A 133 19.40 13.31 -16.27
C PHE A 133 20.24 13.52 -17.53
N ASN A 134 19.62 13.74 -18.70
CA ASN A 134 20.29 13.95 -19.97
C ASN A 134 20.40 15.43 -20.40
N ASP A 135 19.84 16.35 -19.61
CA ASP A 135 19.97 17.80 -19.75
C ASP A 135 20.99 18.36 -18.74
#